data_AF-A0AAU4TFD3-F1
#
_entry.id   AF-A0AAU4TFD3-F1
#
_cell.length_a   1.000
_cell.length_b   1.000
_cell.length_c   1.000
_cell.angle_alpha   90.00
_cell.angle_beta   90.00
_cell.angle_gamma   90.00
#
_symmetry.space_group_name_H-M   'P 1'
#
loop_
_entity.id
_entity.type
_entity.pdbx_description
1 polymer ?
#
loop_
_entity_poly.entity_id
_entity_poly.type
_entity_poly.pdbx_seq_one_letter_code
_entity_poly.pdbx_strand_id
1 'polypeptide(L)'
;MPEEKSRPPQDRPWENGWTLDTARTPGTRRLYLAGALAVVTIVTCVAAVVATNKAIDTPSKTARDDGSGLISFASQPAAAAPEGDSGLSSVSPSPLDPRQQGPSPTATVTVTPKPPKSTASKGASSKPKPSATYRSVRSVNYPQRYWHVDDGYVGLDSVSGSESREDSTFKLVKGLADASCYSFVTHDGKYLRHRNFVLRAERNDGSGLFPKDATFCPREAAYSGAQMLESVNYPGYFLRHENFVVKLERFEYSPQYLQDSSFQLVDGLA
;
A
#
# COMPACT_ATOMS: atom_id res chain seq x y z
N MET A 1 60.04 -50.01 10.13
CA MET A 1 59.05 -49.33 11.01
C MET A 1 59.60 -49.30 12.42
N PRO A 2 59.33 -48.29 13.26
CA PRO A 2 58.25 -47.27 13.20
C PRO A 2 58.79 -45.82 13.13
N GLU A 3 58.05 -44.75 12.74
CA GLU A 3 56.92 -44.05 13.41
C GLU A 3 57.22 -43.72 14.90
N GLU A 4 56.98 -42.53 15.47
CA GLU A 4 55.93 -41.53 15.26
C GLU A 4 56.25 -40.16 15.93
N LYS A 5 55.78 -39.08 15.31
CA LYS A 5 55.29 -37.73 15.76
C LYS A 5 55.72 -37.10 17.11
N SER A 6 55.97 -35.78 17.04
CA SER A 6 55.31 -34.74 17.87
C SER A 6 55.33 -33.35 17.19
N ARG A 7 54.28 -32.56 17.42
CA ARG A 7 53.79 -31.34 16.72
C ARG A 7 54.54 -30.02 17.07
N PRO A 8 54.26 -28.87 16.39
CA PRO A 8 55.17 -27.73 16.16
C PRO A 8 55.01 -26.53 17.12
N PRO A 9 55.85 -25.49 17.02
CA PRO A 9 55.55 -24.16 17.54
C PRO A 9 55.04 -23.17 16.46
N GLN A 10 53.83 -22.67 16.71
CA GLN A 10 53.26 -21.34 16.47
C GLN A 10 53.96 -20.35 15.51
N ASP A 11 53.34 -20.11 14.36
CA ASP A 11 53.63 -18.99 13.45
C ASP A 11 52.93 -17.70 13.90
N ARG A 12 53.69 -16.60 13.94
CA ARG A 12 53.22 -15.22 13.79
C ARG A 12 54.08 -14.51 12.74
N PRO A 13 53.51 -14.13 11.60
CA PRO A 13 54.06 -13.03 10.82
C PRO A 13 52.94 -12.10 10.30
N TRP A 14 52.68 -10.99 10.99
CA TRP A 14 51.80 -9.92 10.51
C TRP A 14 52.56 -8.74 9.90
N GLU A 15 53.76 -8.94 9.36
CA GLU A 15 54.51 -7.90 8.67
C GLU A 15 54.95 -8.35 7.28
N ASN A 16 54.11 -8.09 6.27
CA ASN A 16 54.55 -8.10 4.87
C ASN A 16 54.06 -6.82 4.18
N GLY A 17 55.02 -6.10 3.60
CA GLY A 17 54.93 -4.72 3.15
C GLY A 17 53.99 -4.44 1.99
N TRP A 18 53.41 -3.24 2.05
CA TRP A 18 52.77 -2.57 0.93
C TRP A 18 53.82 -1.85 0.09
N THR A 19 54.15 -2.41 -1.08
CA THR A 19 54.70 -1.63 -2.19
C THR A 19 53.59 -1.39 -3.20
N LEU A 20 53.25 -0.13 -3.47
CA LEU A 20 52.35 0.24 -4.56
C LEU A 20 52.99 -0.21 -5.89
N ASP A 21 52.36 -1.18 -6.54
CA ASP A 21 52.75 -1.65 -7.86
C ASP A 21 52.10 -0.73 -8.92
N THR A 22 52.83 0.30 -9.36
CA THR A 22 52.41 1.25 -10.41
C THR A 22 52.68 0.78 -11.84
N ALA A 23 52.87 -0.53 -12.09
CA ALA A 23 53.33 -1.04 -13.38
C ALA A 23 52.28 -1.79 -14.23
N ARG A 24 51.00 -1.44 -14.15
CA ARG A 24 50.02 -1.82 -15.19
C ARG A 24 49.32 -0.60 -15.76
N THR A 25 49.87 -0.09 -16.86
CA THR A 25 49.22 0.85 -17.78
C THR A 25 48.59 0.06 -18.93
N PRO A 26 47.26 -0.14 -18.96
CA PRO A 26 46.56 -0.54 -20.17
C PRO A 26 46.47 0.65 -21.12
N GLY A 27 46.95 0.44 -22.36
CA GLY A 27 47.16 1.46 -23.37
C GLY A 27 45.93 2.30 -23.73
N THR A 28 46.21 3.59 -23.92
CA THR A 28 45.36 4.73 -24.30
C THR A 28 44.76 4.65 -25.71
N ARG A 29 44.39 3.45 -26.21
CA ARG A 29 43.92 3.24 -27.59
C ARG A 29 42.52 2.62 -27.74
N ARG A 30 41.71 2.57 -26.67
CA ARG A 30 40.30 2.13 -26.77
C ARG A 30 39.27 3.11 -26.19
N LEU A 31 39.67 4.33 -25.86
CA LEU A 31 38.76 5.41 -25.44
C LEU A 31 38.12 6.18 -26.62
N TYR A 32 38.39 5.79 -27.87
CA TYR A 32 37.76 6.39 -29.07
C TYR A 32 36.70 5.50 -29.74
N LEU A 33 36.11 4.54 -29.03
CA LEU A 33 34.90 3.84 -29.50
C LEU A 33 33.66 4.03 -28.61
N ALA A 34 33.79 4.59 -27.42
CA ALA A 34 32.64 4.89 -26.55
C ALA A 34 32.06 6.32 -26.75
N GLY A 35 32.77 7.21 -27.46
CA GLY A 35 32.31 8.58 -27.72
C GLY A 35 31.49 8.78 -29.00
N ALA A 36 31.51 7.82 -29.93
CA ALA A 36 30.84 7.96 -31.24
C ALA A 36 29.39 7.42 -31.28
N LEU A 37 28.96 6.64 -30.28
CA LEU A 37 27.61 6.08 -30.22
C LEU A 37 26.60 6.93 -29.43
N ALA A 38 27.06 7.92 -28.66
CA ALA A 38 26.18 8.79 -27.86
C ALA A 38 25.61 10.00 -28.64
N VAL A 39 26.13 10.30 -29.83
CA VAL A 39 25.65 11.43 -30.66
C VAL A 39 24.58 11.00 -31.68
N VAL A 40 24.51 9.70 -32.04
CA VAL A 40 23.55 9.19 -33.02
C VAL A 40 22.14 9.01 -32.43
N THR A 41 22.01 8.72 -31.14
CA THR A 41 20.69 8.53 -30.48
C THR A 41 19.97 9.84 -30.16
N ILE A 42 20.69 10.96 -30.04
CA ILE A 42 20.07 12.27 -29.79
C ILE A 42 19.48 12.85 -31.09
N VAL A 43 20.08 12.59 -32.25
CA VAL A 43 19.59 13.08 -33.55
C VAL A 43 18.28 12.40 -33.99
N THR A 44 18.06 11.13 -33.61
CA THR A 44 16.81 10.42 -33.91
C THR A 44 15.62 10.83 -33.02
N CYS A 45 15.86 11.32 -31.79
CA CYS A 45 14.77 11.83 -30.93
C CYS A 45 14.22 13.20 -31.36
N VAL A 46 15.03 14.06 -32.00
CA VAL A 46 14.57 15.39 -32.45
C VAL A 46 13.72 15.31 -33.73
N ALA A 47 13.96 14.33 -34.60
CA ALA A 47 13.17 14.17 -35.83
C ALA A 47 11.72 13.70 -35.59
N ALA A 48 11.45 12.97 -34.50
CA ALA A 48 10.10 12.48 -34.18
C ALA A 48 9.15 13.56 -33.65
N VAL A 49 9.67 14.62 -33.03
CA VAL A 49 8.85 15.72 -32.46
C VAL A 49 8.39 16.71 -33.55
N VAL A 50 9.11 16.82 -34.67
CA VAL A 50 8.73 17.72 -35.77
C VAL A 50 7.67 17.08 -36.70
N ALA A 51 7.54 15.75 -36.70
CA ALA A 51 6.61 15.03 -37.57
C ALA A 51 5.17 14.94 -37.04
N THR A 52 4.92 15.12 -35.74
CA THR A 52 3.57 15.10 -35.16
C THR A 52 2.90 16.48 -35.10
N ASN A 53 3.67 17.57 -35.17
CA ASN A 53 3.12 18.94 -35.21
C ASN A 53 2.63 19.40 -36.60
N LYS A 54 2.70 18.55 -37.63
CA LYS A 54 2.16 18.85 -38.98
C LYS A 54 0.83 18.16 -39.29
N ALA A 55 0.22 17.46 -38.33
CA ALA A 55 -1.07 16.79 -38.50
C ALA A 55 -2.20 17.51 -37.74
N ILE A 56 -2.27 18.83 -37.83
CA ILE A 56 -3.47 19.60 -37.49
C ILE A 56 -3.63 20.64 -38.60
N ASP A 57 -4.29 20.25 -39.68
CA ASP A 57 -5.05 21.14 -40.58
C ASP A 57 -5.59 20.32 -41.76
N THR A 58 -6.71 19.63 -41.54
CA THR A 58 -7.57 19.20 -42.66
C THR A 58 -9.04 19.43 -42.27
N PRO A 59 -9.74 20.40 -42.87
CA PRO A 59 -11.17 20.56 -42.67
C PRO A 59 -11.91 19.45 -43.43
N SER A 60 -12.76 18.70 -42.72
CA SER A 60 -13.63 17.68 -43.29
C SER A 60 -14.61 18.30 -44.29
N LYS A 61 -14.39 18.04 -45.58
CA LYS A 61 -15.38 18.31 -46.63
C LYS A 61 -16.56 17.35 -46.48
N THR A 62 -17.72 17.93 -46.29
CA THR A 62 -19.05 17.35 -46.49
C THR A 62 -19.22 16.83 -47.91
N ALA A 63 -19.66 15.57 -48.05
CA ALA A 63 -20.45 15.12 -49.18
C ALA A 63 -21.13 13.78 -48.84
N ARG A 64 -22.46 13.81 -48.71
CA ARG A 64 -23.40 12.82 -49.27
C ARG A 64 -24.82 13.30 -49.01
N ASP A 65 -25.42 13.79 -50.09
CA ASP A 65 -26.86 13.85 -50.31
C ASP A 65 -27.16 13.07 -51.60
N ASP A 66 -28.43 12.71 -51.77
CA ASP A 66 -29.06 11.76 -52.72
C ASP A 66 -29.17 10.33 -52.16
N GLY A 67 -30.33 9.77 -51.83
CA GLY A 67 -31.71 10.24 -51.95
C GLY A 67 -32.68 9.05 -51.80
N SER A 68 -33.94 9.36 -51.51
CA SER A 68 -35.14 8.49 -51.60
C SER A 68 -35.43 7.54 -50.42
N GLY A 69 -36.46 7.90 -49.64
CA GLY A 69 -37.08 7.01 -48.65
C GLY A 69 -38.21 7.71 -47.90
N LEU A 70 -39.38 7.75 -48.53
CA LEU A 70 -40.64 8.33 -48.07
C LEU A 70 -41.13 7.70 -46.76
N ILE A 71 -41.47 8.51 -45.74
CA ILE A 71 -42.73 8.41 -44.98
C ILE A 71 -42.96 9.71 -44.19
N SER A 72 -43.95 10.47 -44.64
CA SER A 72 -44.57 11.58 -43.91
C SER A 72 -45.49 11.03 -42.83
N PHE A 73 -45.38 11.52 -41.59
CA PHE A 73 -46.55 11.77 -40.73
C PHE A 73 -46.28 13.00 -39.87
N ALA A 74 -47.03 14.06 -40.15
CA ALA A 74 -47.07 15.30 -39.41
C ALA A 74 -47.90 15.15 -38.13
N SER A 75 -47.51 15.87 -37.07
CA SER A 75 -48.35 16.78 -36.27
C SER A 75 -47.81 16.92 -34.84
N GLN A 76 -47.35 18.12 -34.50
CA GLN A 76 -47.38 18.61 -33.10
C GLN A 76 -48.78 19.19 -32.82
N PRO A 77 -49.17 19.30 -31.54
CA PRO A 77 -48.98 20.61 -30.92
C PRO A 77 -48.42 20.56 -29.49
N ALA A 78 -47.90 21.72 -29.09
CA ALA A 78 -47.40 22.07 -27.77
C ALA A 78 -48.47 22.07 -26.68
N ALA A 79 -48.10 21.75 -25.44
CA ALA A 79 -48.41 22.50 -24.22
C ALA A 79 -47.92 21.78 -22.94
N ALA A 80 -47.70 22.60 -21.90
CA ALA A 80 -47.63 22.31 -20.47
C ALA A 80 -46.23 22.16 -19.83
N ALA A 81 -45.79 23.28 -19.25
CA ALA A 81 -44.94 23.32 -18.05
C ALA A 81 -45.68 22.70 -16.85
N PRO A 82 -44.94 22.35 -15.79
CA PRO A 82 -45.43 22.59 -14.44
C PRO A 82 -44.56 23.61 -13.72
N GLU A 83 -45.26 24.58 -13.14
CA GLU A 83 -44.83 25.48 -12.09
C GLU A 83 -44.19 24.73 -10.92
N GLY A 84 -43.22 25.40 -10.31
CA GLY A 84 -42.68 25.01 -9.02
C GLY A 84 -43.68 25.24 -7.90
N ASP A 85 -43.46 24.54 -6.79
CA ASP A 85 -43.84 25.06 -5.50
C ASP A 85 -42.73 24.80 -4.49
N SER A 86 -42.42 25.86 -3.75
CA SER A 86 -41.35 25.97 -2.79
C SER A 86 -41.88 25.62 -1.41
N GLY A 87 -41.62 24.40 -0.95
CA GLY A 87 -41.91 23.99 0.43
C GLY A 87 -40.76 24.31 1.39
N LEU A 88 -40.50 25.59 1.66
CA LEU A 88 -39.69 26.01 2.80
C LEU A 88 -40.50 25.79 4.09
N SER A 89 -40.03 24.92 4.98
CA SER A 89 -40.47 24.91 6.38
C SER A 89 -39.31 25.29 7.29
N SER A 90 -39.22 26.59 7.51
CA SER A 90 -38.54 27.19 8.64
C SER A 90 -39.52 27.24 9.80
N VAL A 91 -39.24 26.52 10.89
CA VAL A 91 -39.80 26.84 12.20
C VAL A 91 -38.67 26.86 13.22
N SER A 92 -38.26 28.07 13.55
CA SER A 92 -37.61 28.43 14.80
C SER A 92 -38.46 29.53 15.43
N PRO A 93 -38.72 29.47 16.73
CA PRO A 93 -38.75 30.69 17.50
C PRO A 93 -37.77 30.68 18.69
N SER A 94 -37.16 31.85 18.80
CA SER A 94 -36.21 32.47 19.71
C SER A 94 -36.34 32.27 21.25
N PRO A 95 -35.32 32.74 22.02
CA PRO A 95 -35.06 32.43 23.43
C PRO A 95 -35.42 33.57 24.41
N LEU A 96 -35.43 33.28 25.73
CA LEU A 96 -35.34 34.22 26.88
C LEU A 96 -35.14 33.38 28.18
N ASP A 97 -33.93 33.28 28.77
CA ASP A 97 -33.39 34.01 29.97
C ASP A 97 -33.72 33.33 31.34
N PRO A 98 -33.08 33.63 32.50
CA PRO A 98 -31.64 33.75 32.84
C PRO A 98 -31.21 33.08 34.19
N ARG A 99 -29.88 32.82 34.34
CA ARG A 99 -28.98 32.99 35.54
C ARG A 99 -29.42 32.62 36.99
N GLN A 100 -28.67 31.70 37.65
CA GLN A 100 -28.27 31.68 39.10
C GLN A 100 -27.14 30.61 39.26
N GLN A 101 -25.85 30.91 39.50
CA GLN A 101 -25.13 31.20 40.78
C GLN A 101 -25.35 30.20 41.95
N GLY A 102 -24.24 29.65 42.48
CA GLY A 102 -24.15 28.54 43.47
C GLY A 102 -24.57 28.86 44.92
N PRO A 103 -24.21 28.07 45.96
CA PRO A 103 -22.83 27.64 46.25
C PRO A 103 -22.64 26.21 46.82
N SER A 104 -21.37 25.82 46.97
CA SER A 104 -20.88 24.73 47.81
C SER A 104 -20.63 25.23 49.24
N PRO A 105 -20.75 24.37 50.28
CA PRO A 105 -19.76 24.44 51.34
C PRO A 105 -19.22 23.07 51.81
N THR A 106 -17.93 23.15 52.14
CA THR A 106 -17.04 22.28 52.93
C THR A 106 -17.67 21.63 54.16
N ALA A 107 -17.37 20.35 54.40
CA ALA A 107 -17.27 19.78 55.74
C ALA A 107 -16.15 18.73 55.80
N THR A 108 -15.08 19.10 56.50
CA THR A 108 -14.00 18.24 56.99
C THR A 108 -14.44 17.57 58.28
N VAL A 109 -14.35 16.24 58.41
CA VAL A 109 -14.14 15.59 59.71
C VAL A 109 -13.22 14.36 59.55
N THR A 110 -12.09 14.46 60.22
CA THR A 110 -11.07 13.45 60.51
C THR A 110 -11.58 12.39 61.50
N VAL A 111 -11.46 11.09 61.20
CA VAL A 111 -11.15 10.02 62.20
C VAL A 111 -10.40 8.86 61.53
N THR A 112 -9.34 8.40 62.17
CA THR A 112 -8.48 7.22 61.88
C THR A 112 -8.17 6.56 63.24
N PRO A 113 -7.68 5.30 63.40
CA PRO A 113 -7.89 4.00 62.73
C PRO A 113 -8.23 2.83 63.71
N LYS A 114 -8.69 1.66 63.22
CA LYS A 114 -8.26 0.29 63.65
C LYS A 114 -8.82 -0.81 62.69
N PRO A 115 -8.11 -1.93 62.40
CA PRO A 115 -8.29 -2.71 61.16
C PRO A 115 -9.10 -4.00 61.35
N PRO A 116 -9.47 -4.65 60.23
CA PRO A 116 -9.29 -6.10 60.18
C PRO A 116 -8.68 -6.61 58.87
N LYS A 117 -7.68 -7.46 59.08
CA LYS A 117 -7.53 -8.80 58.48
C LYS A 117 -7.28 -8.88 56.97
N SER A 118 -6.01 -9.13 56.67
CA SER A 118 -5.47 -9.72 55.45
C SER A 118 -6.33 -10.90 54.95
N THR A 119 -7.04 -10.69 53.85
CA THR A 119 -7.46 -11.76 52.95
C THR A 119 -6.48 -11.80 51.78
N ALA A 120 -5.78 -12.92 51.67
CA ALA A 120 -4.94 -13.27 50.53
C ALA A 120 -5.75 -13.17 49.25
N SER A 121 -5.41 -12.22 48.37
CA SER A 121 -5.94 -12.17 47.02
C SER A 121 -5.27 -13.26 46.19
N LYS A 122 -6.02 -14.34 45.98
CA LYS A 122 -5.70 -15.40 45.03
C LYS A 122 -5.64 -14.80 43.61
N GLY A 123 -4.59 -15.20 42.89
CA GLY A 123 -4.29 -14.98 41.48
C GLY A 123 -5.32 -14.21 40.65
N ALA A 124 -4.95 -12.99 40.28
CA ALA A 124 -5.52 -12.35 39.10
C ALA A 124 -5.12 -13.18 37.87
N SER A 125 -6.06 -13.97 37.36
CA SER A 125 -5.95 -14.61 36.05
C SER A 125 -5.72 -13.52 35.00
N SER A 126 -4.49 -13.47 34.45
CA SER A 126 -4.18 -12.67 33.29
C SER A 126 -5.10 -13.07 32.14
N LYS A 127 -5.95 -12.14 31.68
CA LYS A 127 -6.70 -12.32 30.42
C LYS A 127 -5.70 -12.78 29.34
N PRO A 128 -6.00 -13.84 28.56
CA PRO A 128 -5.12 -14.26 27.48
C PRO A 128 -4.92 -13.08 26.53
N LYS A 129 -3.67 -12.69 26.32
CA LYS A 129 -3.31 -11.75 25.25
C LYS A 129 -3.79 -12.40 23.95
N PRO A 130 -4.59 -11.71 23.10
CA PRO A 130 -5.01 -12.28 21.83
C PRO A 130 -3.75 -12.67 21.06
N SER A 131 -3.66 -13.94 20.68
CA SER A 131 -2.57 -14.44 19.85
C SER A 131 -2.59 -13.64 18.55
N ALA A 132 -1.46 -13.01 18.23
CA ALA A 132 -1.33 -12.26 17.00
C ALA A 132 -1.31 -13.26 15.84
N THR A 133 -2.24 -13.14 14.90
CA THR A 133 -2.24 -13.97 13.69
C THR A 133 -1.25 -13.37 12.70
N TYR A 134 -0.09 -14.00 12.56
CA TYR A 134 0.89 -13.65 11.53
C TYR A 134 0.56 -14.38 10.22
N ARG A 135 0.62 -13.65 9.11
CA ARG A 135 0.26 -14.12 7.76
C ARG A 135 1.25 -13.59 6.75
N SER A 136 1.49 -14.38 5.72
CA SER A 136 2.16 -13.93 4.50
C SER A 136 1.14 -13.86 3.36
N VAL A 137 1.35 -12.92 2.44
CA VAL A 137 0.41 -12.64 1.35
C VAL A 137 1.00 -13.19 0.05
N ARG A 138 0.48 -14.33 -0.41
CA ARG A 138 0.97 -15.04 -1.60
C ARG A 138 0.21 -14.63 -2.84
N SER A 139 0.90 -14.36 -3.95
CA SER A 139 0.25 -14.13 -5.24
C SER A 139 -0.30 -15.42 -5.84
N VAL A 140 -1.49 -15.37 -6.45
CA VAL A 140 -2.09 -16.55 -7.09
C VAL A 140 -1.35 -16.92 -8.38
N ASN A 141 -0.99 -15.96 -9.22
CA ASN A 141 -0.29 -16.24 -10.49
C ASN A 141 1.24 -16.31 -10.34
N TYR A 142 1.79 -15.84 -9.23
CA TYR A 142 3.18 -16.07 -8.85
C TYR A 142 3.25 -16.81 -7.50
N PRO A 143 2.93 -18.12 -7.45
CA PRO A 143 2.77 -18.86 -6.19
C PRO A 143 4.06 -19.07 -5.39
N GLN A 144 5.23 -18.76 -5.96
CA GLN A 144 6.50 -18.76 -5.24
C GLN A 144 6.89 -17.36 -4.72
N ARG A 145 6.04 -16.36 -4.93
CA ARG A 145 6.28 -14.97 -4.54
C ARG A 145 5.25 -14.48 -3.53
N TYR A 146 5.73 -13.67 -2.60
CA TYR A 146 4.98 -13.12 -1.49
C TYR A 146 5.15 -11.61 -1.47
N TRP A 147 4.21 -10.90 -0.83
CA TRP A 147 4.48 -9.52 -0.45
C TRP A 147 5.72 -9.47 0.41
N HIS A 148 6.67 -8.63 0.04
CA HIS A 148 7.95 -8.43 0.71
C HIS A 148 8.17 -6.92 0.85
N VAL A 149 8.59 -6.50 2.04
CA VAL A 149 8.95 -5.10 2.29
C VAL A 149 10.41 -4.90 1.97
N ASP A 150 10.70 -3.94 1.09
CA ASP A 150 12.08 -3.50 0.79
C ASP A 150 12.10 -1.97 0.68
N ASP A 151 13.03 -1.32 1.40
CA ASP A 151 13.15 0.14 1.51
C ASP A 151 11.80 0.88 1.76
N GLY A 152 10.90 0.25 2.51
CA GLY A 152 9.57 0.78 2.83
C GLY A 152 8.53 0.67 1.71
N TYR A 153 8.85 0.05 0.58
CA TYR A 153 7.92 -0.32 -0.49
C TYR A 153 7.50 -1.78 -0.34
N VAL A 154 6.32 -2.13 -0.87
CA VAL A 154 5.87 -3.53 -0.91
C VAL A 154 5.90 -4.03 -2.35
N GLY A 155 6.66 -5.09 -2.58
CA GLY A 155 6.75 -5.78 -3.86
C GLY A 155 6.45 -7.27 -3.74
N LEU A 156 6.45 -7.97 -4.87
CA LEU A 156 6.40 -9.43 -4.93
C LEU A 156 7.80 -10.02 -5.08
N ASP A 157 8.27 -10.71 -4.05
CA ASP A 157 9.58 -11.36 -4.09
C ASP A 157 9.56 -12.84 -3.71
N SER A 158 10.58 -13.56 -4.19
CA SER A 158 10.91 -14.90 -3.71
C SER A 158 11.60 -14.79 -2.36
N VAL A 159 10.99 -15.38 -1.35
CA VAL A 159 11.45 -15.25 0.04
C VAL A 159 12.53 -16.28 0.36
N SER A 160 13.66 -15.82 0.90
CA SER A 160 14.76 -16.70 1.32
C SER A 160 15.56 -16.13 2.50
N GLY A 161 16.04 -17.00 3.40
CA GLY A 161 16.68 -16.55 4.64
C GLY A 161 15.68 -16.09 5.71
N SER A 162 16.15 -15.79 6.92
CA SER A 162 15.28 -15.36 8.03
C SER A 162 14.76 -13.94 7.86
N GLU A 163 15.62 -13.00 7.47
CA GLU A 163 15.26 -11.58 7.34
C GLU A 163 14.15 -11.38 6.29
N SER A 164 14.30 -11.95 5.09
CA SER A 164 13.26 -11.88 4.06
C SER A 164 11.95 -12.55 4.49
N ARG A 165 12.01 -13.63 5.30
CA ARG A 165 10.80 -14.26 5.85
C ARG A 165 10.09 -13.35 6.84
N GLU A 166 10.84 -12.60 7.66
CA GLU A 166 10.29 -11.60 8.57
C GLU A 166 9.67 -10.43 7.80
N ASP A 167 10.36 -9.91 6.77
CA ASP A 167 9.88 -8.81 5.91
C ASP A 167 8.71 -9.19 5.00
N SER A 168 8.47 -10.50 4.83
CA SER A 168 7.29 -11.06 4.16
C SER A 168 6.21 -11.58 5.10
N THR A 169 6.35 -11.39 6.41
CA THR A 169 5.39 -11.84 7.41
C THR A 169 4.77 -10.66 8.14
N PHE A 170 3.45 -10.56 8.07
CA PHE A 170 2.69 -9.45 8.62
C PHE A 170 1.78 -9.92 9.72
N LYS A 171 1.74 -9.18 10.82
CA LYS A 171 0.69 -9.33 11.80
C LYS A 171 -0.61 -8.79 11.22
N LEU A 172 -1.59 -9.65 11.05
CA LEU A 172 -2.93 -9.28 10.64
C LEU A 172 -3.71 -8.78 11.84
N VAL A 173 -4.17 -7.52 11.78
CA VAL A 173 -5.02 -6.92 12.82
C VAL A 173 -6.35 -6.48 12.22
N LYS A 174 -7.33 -6.22 13.09
CA LYS A 174 -8.56 -5.53 12.69
C LYS A 174 -8.19 -4.20 12.03
N GLY A 175 -8.91 -3.84 10.96
CA GLY A 175 -8.68 -2.62 10.23
C GLY A 175 -8.72 -1.39 11.14
N LEU A 176 -7.78 -0.48 10.94
CA LEU A 176 -7.66 0.74 11.74
C LEU A 176 -8.86 1.69 11.56
N ALA A 177 -9.45 1.71 10.36
CA ALA A 177 -10.64 2.53 10.05
C ALA A 177 -11.94 1.73 10.11
N ASP A 178 -11.90 0.41 9.92
CA ASP A 178 -13.06 -0.48 9.95
C ASP A 178 -12.66 -1.84 10.52
N ALA A 179 -13.31 -2.24 11.62
CA ALA A 179 -13.02 -3.47 12.34
C ALA A 179 -13.39 -4.77 11.59
N SER A 180 -14.21 -4.68 10.54
CA SER A 180 -14.57 -5.79 9.66
C SER A 180 -13.52 -6.05 8.57
N CYS A 181 -12.62 -5.09 8.35
CA CYS A 181 -11.54 -5.14 7.37
C CYS A 181 -10.20 -5.45 8.06
N TYR A 182 -9.10 -5.45 7.29
CA TYR A 182 -7.77 -5.78 7.79
C TYR A 182 -6.82 -4.59 7.71
N SER A 183 -5.87 -4.57 8.65
CA SER A 183 -4.62 -3.82 8.51
C SER A 183 -3.45 -4.78 8.71
N PHE A 184 -2.37 -4.55 7.97
CA PHE A 184 -1.16 -5.38 8.01
C PHE A 184 -0.06 -4.62 8.75
N VAL A 185 0.55 -5.26 9.74
CA VAL A 185 1.63 -4.66 10.54
C VAL A 185 2.91 -5.46 10.33
N THR A 186 4.00 -4.80 9.99
CA THR A 186 5.34 -5.39 9.88
C THR A 186 5.88 -5.78 11.26
N HIS A 187 6.95 -6.57 11.29
CA HIS A 187 7.61 -6.96 12.54
C HIS A 187 8.11 -5.76 13.36
N ASP A 188 8.59 -4.70 12.70
CA ASP A 188 9.05 -3.44 13.32
C ASP A 188 7.93 -2.45 13.70
N GLY A 189 6.66 -2.83 13.50
CA GLY A 189 5.49 -2.08 13.93
C GLY A 189 5.01 -0.99 12.96
N LYS A 190 5.49 -0.97 11.71
CA LYS A 190 4.92 -0.15 10.64
C LYS A 190 3.63 -0.80 10.11
N TYR A 191 2.75 0.01 9.53
CA TYR A 191 1.56 -0.48 8.84
C TYR A 191 1.78 -0.43 7.34
N LEU A 192 1.22 -1.42 6.63
CA LEU A 192 1.10 -1.31 5.18
C LEU A 192 -0.06 -0.35 4.86
N ARG A 193 0.22 0.68 4.09
CA ARG A 193 -0.77 1.67 3.65
C ARG A 193 -0.54 2.05 2.20
N HIS A 194 -1.59 2.44 1.50
CA HIS A 194 -1.40 3.04 0.18
C HIS A 194 -0.97 4.51 0.34
N ARG A 195 -0.02 4.97 -0.49
CA ARG A 195 0.29 6.39 -0.70
C ARG A 195 0.61 6.60 -2.17
N ASN A 196 -0.02 7.60 -2.78
CA ASN A 196 0.12 7.86 -4.22
C ASN A 196 -0.13 6.58 -5.04
N PHE A 197 -1.14 5.80 -4.63
CA PHE A 197 -1.52 4.53 -5.26
C PHE A 197 -0.46 3.41 -5.24
N VAL A 198 0.55 3.49 -4.36
CA VAL A 198 1.54 2.43 -4.14
C VAL A 198 1.49 1.98 -2.68
N LEU A 199 1.60 0.66 -2.44
CA LEU A 199 1.62 0.11 -1.09
C LEU A 199 3.00 0.29 -0.44
N ARG A 200 3.02 0.85 0.77
CA ARG A 200 4.23 1.20 1.52
C ARG A 200 4.11 0.78 2.97
N ALA A 201 5.23 0.44 3.60
CA ALA A 201 5.34 0.20 5.03
C ALA A 201 5.75 1.50 5.74
N GLU A 202 4.84 2.08 6.52
CA GLU A 202 5.08 3.36 7.20
C GLU A 202 4.57 3.35 8.65
N ARG A 203 5.18 4.18 9.52
CA ARG A 203 4.70 4.37 10.89
C ARG A 203 3.43 5.23 10.87
N ASN A 204 2.53 4.96 11.81
CA ASN A 204 1.36 5.80 12.02
C ASN A 204 1.79 7.23 12.37
N ASP A 205 1.42 8.18 11.52
CA ASP A 205 1.74 9.61 11.65
C ASP A 205 0.72 10.37 12.52
N GLY A 206 -0.31 9.69 13.04
CA GLY A 206 -1.37 10.27 13.84
C GLY A 206 -2.42 11.02 13.04
N SER A 207 -2.31 11.07 11.71
CA SER A 207 -3.30 11.71 10.85
C SER A 207 -4.59 10.90 10.78
N GLY A 208 -5.72 11.58 10.54
CA GLY A 208 -7.00 10.91 10.29
C GLY A 208 -7.06 10.15 8.96
N LEU A 209 -6.11 10.39 8.05
CA LEU A 209 -5.99 9.66 6.78
C LEU A 209 -5.27 8.33 6.94
N PHE A 210 -4.26 8.26 7.80
CA PHE A 210 -3.49 7.03 8.01
C PHE A 210 -4.33 5.77 8.24
N PRO A 211 -5.31 5.73 9.18
CA PRO A 211 -6.10 4.53 9.39
C PRO A 211 -6.90 4.13 8.15
N LYS A 212 -7.33 5.10 7.34
CA LYS A 212 -8.06 4.88 6.10
C LYS A 212 -7.16 4.31 5.02
N ASP A 213 -5.96 4.86 4.86
CA ASP A 213 -4.99 4.40 3.86
C ASP A 213 -4.41 3.01 4.19
N ALA A 214 -4.44 2.63 5.47
CA ALA A 214 -3.91 1.37 5.98
C ALA A 214 -4.97 0.29 6.21
N THR A 215 -6.21 0.48 5.76
CA THR A 215 -7.31 -0.48 5.95
C THR A 215 -7.81 -1.02 4.62
N PHE A 216 -7.78 -2.35 4.48
CA PHE A 216 -8.19 -3.06 3.27
C PHE A 216 -9.23 -4.13 3.60
N CYS A 217 -10.32 -4.11 2.86
CA CYS A 217 -11.47 -4.98 3.05
C CYS A 217 -11.38 -6.19 2.10
N PRO A 218 -11.45 -7.42 2.63
CA PRO A 218 -11.41 -8.61 1.79
C PRO A 218 -12.68 -8.71 0.95
N ARG A 219 -12.50 -9.01 -0.33
CA ARG A 219 -13.55 -9.33 -1.31
C ARG A 219 -13.28 -10.69 -1.92
N GLU A 220 -14.35 -11.32 -2.38
CA GLU A 220 -14.26 -12.59 -3.10
C GLU A 220 -13.37 -12.42 -4.33
N ALA A 221 -12.46 -13.38 -4.53
CA ALA A 221 -11.63 -13.48 -5.71
C ALA A 221 -12.17 -14.57 -6.64
N ALA A 222 -11.78 -14.52 -7.92
CA ALA A 222 -12.10 -15.56 -8.89
C ALA A 222 -11.39 -16.90 -8.62
N TYR A 223 -10.43 -16.93 -7.69
CA TYR A 223 -9.58 -18.09 -7.40
C TYR A 223 -9.84 -18.63 -5.99
N SER A 224 -10.00 -19.95 -5.88
CA SER A 224 -10.30 -20.61 -4.61
C SER A 224 -9.25 -20.32 -3.54
N GLY A 225 -9.73 -19.98 -2.33
CA GLY A 225 -8.89 -19.62 -1.19
C GLY A 225 -8.16 -18.28 -1.31
N ALA A 226 -8.34 -17.56 -2.43
CA ALA A 226 -7.81 -16.22 -2.61
C ALA A 226 -8.85 -15.16 -2.29
N GLN A 227 -8.37 -13.93 -2.13
CA GLN A 227 -9.16 -12.75 -1.85
C GLN A 227 -8.55 -11.54 -2.57
N MET A 228 -9.41 -10.63 -2.97
CA MET A 228 -9.02 -9.31 -3.45
C MET A 228 -9.12 -8.34 -2.27
N LEU A 229 -8.16 -7.40 -2.14
CA LEU A 229 -8.10 -6.50 -1.00
C LEU A 229 -8.47 -5.09 -1.45
N GLU A 230 -9.71 -4.67 -1.16
CA GLU A 230 -10.25 -3.36 -1.54
C GLU A 230 -9.84 -2.29 -0.51
N SER A 231 -9.46 -1.10 -0.95
CA SER A 231 -9.19 0.02 -0.03
C SER A 231 -10.48 0.56 0.59
N VAL A 232 -10.50 0.80 1.90
CA VAL A 232 -11.70 1.32 2.59
C VAL A 232 -12.05 2.75 2.18
N ASN A 233 -11.06 3.57 1.82
CA ASN A 233 -11.27 4.97 1.42
C ASN A 233 -11.22 5.21 -0.09
N TYR A 234 -10.95 4.17 -0.89
CA TYR A 234 -11.07 4.19 -2.34
C TYR A 234 -11.93 3.00 -2.80
N PRO A 235 -13.27 3.07 -2.64
CA PRO A 235 -14.15 2.01 -3.12
C PRO A 235 -13.97 1.76 -4.62
N GLY A 236 -13.93 0.49 -5.00
CA GLY A 236 -13.61 0.03 -6.34
C GLY A 236 -12.11 0.02 -6.68
N TYR A 237 -11.22 0.34 -5.73
CA TYR A 237 -9.78 0.18 -5.90
C TYR A 237 -9.25 -0.97 -5.05
N PHE A 238 -8.39 -1.79 -5.66
CA PHE A 238 -7.87 -3.02 -5.06
C PHE A 238 -6.35 -3.02 -5.09
N LEU A 239 -5.76 -3.69 -4.11
CA LEU A 239 -4.35 -4.02 -4.17
C LEU A 239 -4.12 -5.02 -5.29
N ARG A 240 -3.12 -4.72 -6.13
CA ARG A 240 -2.71 -5.52 -7.28
C ARG A 240 -1.21 -5.47 -7.39
N HIS A 241 -0.58 -6.58 -7.76
CA HIS A 241 0.83 -6.51 -8.16
C HIS A 241 0.92 -6.13 -9.65
N GLU A 242 1.81 -5.20 -9.98
CA GLU A 242 2.11 -4.83 -11.35
C GLU A 242 3.62 -4.67 -11.49
N ASN A 243 4.23 -5.42 -12.40
CA ASN A 243 5.69 -5.46 -12.55
C ASN A 243 6.41 -5.71 -11.21
N PHE A 244 5.85 -6.61 -10.39
CA PHE A 244 6.30 -6.95 -9.04
C PHE A 244 6.22 -5.84 -7.99
N VAL A 245 5.57 -4.71 -8.27
CA VAL A 245 5.25 -3.67 -7.26
C VAL A 245 3.79 -3.78 -6.85
N VAL A 246 3.47 -3.72 -5.56
CA VAL A 246 2.08 -3.73 -5.11
C VAL A 246 1.51 -2.31 -5.14
N LYS A 247 0.46 -2.13 -5.95
CA LYS A 247 -0.22 -0.87 -6.20
C LYS A 247 -1.69 -0.95 -5.82
N LEU A 248 -2.29 0.21 -5.63
CA LEU A 248 -3.73 0.37 -5.46
C LEU A 248 -4.32 0.87 -6.80
N GLU A 249 -5.08 0.03 -7.48
CA GLU A 249 -5.61 0.34 -8.81
C GLU A 249 -7.12 0.13 -8.89
N ARG A 250 -7.76 0.85 -9.81
CA ARG A 250 -9.19 0.70 -10.04
C ARG A 250 -9.48 -0.69 -10.60
N PHE A 251 -10.54 -1.32 -10.12
CA PHE A 251 -10.99 -2.60 -10.61
C PHE A 251 -11.20 -2.58 -12.13
N GLU A 252 -10.62 -3.58 -12.78
CA GLU A 252 -10.83 -3.88 -14.18
C GLU A 252 -11.19 -5.36 -14.32
N TYR A 253 -12.19 -5.64 -15.15
CA TYR A 253 -12.57 -7.02 -15.45
C TYR A 253 -11.74 -7.55 -16.63
N SER A 254 -10.47 -7.90 -16.35
CA SER A 254 -9.60 -8.60 -17.29
C SER A 254 -8.93 -9.80 -16.64
N PRO A 255 -8.62 -10.87 -17.39
CA PRO A 255 -7.99 -12.07 -16.81
C PRO A 255 -6.68 -11.76 -16.06
N GLN A 256 -5.86 -10.87 -16.61
CA GLN A 256 -4.60 -10.45 -16.00
C GLN A 256 -4.84 -9.70 -14.68
N TYR A 257 -5.77 -8.73 -14.68
CA TYR A 257 -6.09 -7.97 -13.48
C TYR A 257 -6.58 -8.89 -12.35
N LEU A 258 -7.48 -9.83 -12.66
CA LEU A 258 -8.01 -10.77 -11.67
C LEU A 258 -6.91 -11.66 -11.09
N GLN A 259 -5.96 -12.11 -11.90
CA GLN A 259 -4.80 -12.88 -11.44
C GLN A 259 -3.90 -12.05 -10.53
N ASP A 260 -3.62 -10.80 -10.92
CA ASP A 260 -2.68 -9.93 -10.23
C ASP A 260 -3.20 -9.34 -8.92
N SER A 261 -4.52 -9.25 -8.78
CA SER A 261 -5.20 -8.71 -7.59
C SER A 261 -5.73 -9.80 -6.65
N SER A 262 -5.53 -11.08 -7.00
CA SER A 262 -5.93 -12.21 -6.17
C SER A 262 -4.75 -12.70 -5.33
N PHE A 263 -4.91 -12.61 -4.01
CA PHE A 263 -3.89 -13.04 -3.05
C PHE A 263 -4.43 -14.07 -2.07
N GLN A 264 -3.56 -14.98 -1.62
CA GLN A 264 -3.86 -15.95 -0.59
C GLN A 264 -3.14 -15.54 0.71
N LEU A 265 -3.91 -15.42 1.79
CA LEU A 265 -3.35 -15.24 3.12
C LEU A 265 -2.95 -16.61 3.68
N VAL A 266 -1.65 -16.91 3.66
CA VAL A 266 -1.09 -18.18 4.16
C VAL A 266 -0.49 -17.99 5.55
N ASP A 267 -0.11 -19.08 6.20
CA ASP A 267 0.65 -19.00 7.46
C ASP A 267 1.92 -18.16 7.29
N GLY A 268 2.31 -17.44 8.34
CA GLY A 268 3.52 -16.62 8.34
C GLY A 268 4.76 -17.42 7.96
N LEU A 269 5.65 -16.77 7.20
CA LEU A 269 6.92 -17.39 6.80
C LEU A 269 7.97 -17.27 7.90
N ALA A 270 7.86 -16.35 8.85
CA ALA A 270 8.75 -16.23 10.02
C ALA A 270 8.10 -16.74 11.30
#